data_AF-A0A2D6D8V9-F1
#
_entry.id   AF-A0A2D6D8V9-F1
#
_cell.length_a   1.000
_cell.length_b   1.000
_cell.length_c   1.000
_cell.angle_alpha   90.00
_cell.angle_beta   90.00
_cell.angle_gamma   90.00
#
_symmetry.space_group_name_H-M   'P 1'
#
loop_
_entity.id
_entity.type
_entity.pdbx_description
1 polymer ?
#
loop_
_entity_poly.entity_id
_entity_poly.type
_entity_poly.pdbx_seq_one_letter_code
_entity_poly.pdbx_strand_id
1 'polypeptide(L)'
;MNNLINDGFGLMLLGMGFVFVFLCLLIIATGLMSKLINQYFPEATPVAKKPSVAPTTSNSASATDPKITAAITAAIHQHRNR
;
A
#
# COMPACT_ATOMS: atom_id res chain seq x y z
N MET A 1 -33.61 31.37 -17.60
CA MET A 1 -33.15 30.76 -16.33
C MET A 1 -32.34 29.48 -16.53
N ASN A 2 -32.63 28.66 -17.55
CA ASN A 2 -31.96 27.36 -17.78
C ASN A 2 -30.47 27.46 -18.20
N ASN A 3 -30.05 28.56 -18.83
CA ASN A 3 -28.66 28.71 -19.31
C ASN A 3 -27.64 28.94 -18.18
N LEU A 4 -27.98 29.71 -17.15
CA LEU A 4 -27.04 29.98 -16.03
C LEU A 4 -26.70 28.72 -15.24
N ILE A 5 -27.68 27.83 -15.03
CA ILE A 5 -27.45 26.56 -14.33
C ILE A 5 -26.55 25.63 -15.15
N ASN A 6 -26.73 25.62 -16.47
CA ASN A 6 -25.93 24.81 -17.38
C ASN A 6 -24.48 25.34 -17.47
N ASP A 7 -24.31 26.66 -17.56
CA ASP A 7 -23.00 27.30 -17.56
C ASP A 7 -22.27 27.11 -16.21
N GLY A 8 -23.00 27.22 -15.10
CA GLY A 8 -22.48 26.94 -13.76
C GLY A 8 -22.07 25.49 -13.58
N PHE A 9 -22.83 24.55 -14.14
CA PHE A 9 -22.50 23.12 -14.13
C PHE A 9 -21.23 22.83 -14.95
N GLY A 10 -21.07 23.46 -16.12
CA GLY A 10 -19.85 23.38 -16.93
C GLY A 10 -18.62 23.92 -16.20
N LEU A 11 -18.76 25.06 -15.52
CA LEU A 11 -17.71 25.64 -14.68
C LEU A 11 -17.35 24.74 -13.49
N MET A 12 -18.33 24.12 -12.84
CA MET A 12 -18.08 23.21 -11.72
C MET A 12 -17.36 21.94 -12.18
N LEU A 13 -17.78 21.36 -13.31
CA LEU A 13 -17.15 20.16 -13.86
C LEU A 13 -15.72 20.44 -14.32
N LEU A 14 -15.48 21.61 -14.95
CA LEU A 14 -14.14 22.04 -15.33
C LEU A 14 -13.23 22.24 -14.10
N GLY A 15 -13.73 22.96 -13.10
CA GLY A 15 -12.97 23.24 -11.86
C GLY A 15 -12.67 21.98 -11.06
N MET A 16 -13.67 21.13 -10.82
CA MET A 16 -13.50 19.86 -10.12
C MET A 16 -12.64 18.86 -10.91
N GLY A 17 -12.80 18.83 -12.23
CA GLY A 17 -11.98 17.99 -13.12
C GLY A 17 -10.50 18.39 -13.09
N PHE A 18 -10.21 19.70 -13.16
CA PHE A 18 -8.84 20.19 -13.07
C PHE A 18 -8.19 19.85 -11.72
N VAL A 19 -8.92 20.06 -10.61
CA VAL A 19 -8.45 19.68 -9.28
C VAL A 19 -8.19 18.18 -9.20
N PHE A 20 -9.08 17.34 -9.72
CA PHE A 20 -8.89 15.90 -9.73
C PHE A 20 -7.63 15.48 -10.49
N VAL A 21 -7.41 16.03 -11.69
CA VAL A 21 -6.21 15.77 -12.49
C VAL A 21 -4.96 16.23 -11.75
N PHE A 22 -4.99 17.42 -11.14
CA PHE A 22 -3.88 17.96 -10.37
C PHE A 22 -3.53 17.07 -9.17
N LEU A 23 -4.53 16.62 -8.40
CA LEU A 23 -4.33 15.70 -7.28
C LEU A 23 -3.78 14.35 -7.75
N CYS A 24 -4.31 13.81 -8.85
CA CYS A 24 -3.79 12.58 -9.45
C CYS A 24 -2.32 12.72 -9.85
N LEU A 25 -1.96 13.85 -10.46
CA LEU A 25 -0.57 14.18 -10.78
C LEU A 25 0.30 14.26 -9.53
N LEU A 26 -0.17 14.90 -8.45
CA LEU A 26 0.56 14.96 -7.19
C LEU A 26 0.73 13.57 -6.54
N ILE A 27 -0.29 12.72 -6.59
CA ILE A 27 -0.20 11.34 -6.11
C ILE A 27 0.86 10.56 -6.87
N ILE A 28 0.90 10.69 -8.19
CA ILE A 28 1.92 10.05 -9.03
C ILE A 28 3.29 10.61 -8.68
N ALA A 29 3.45 11.92 -8.55
CA ALA A 29 4.72 12.56 -8.21
C ALA A 29 5.22 12.13 -6.83
N THR A 30 4.35 12.10 -5.83
CA THR A 30 4.68 11.67 -4.46
C THR A 30 5.03 10.18 -4.43
N GLY A 31 4.30 9.35 -5.18
CA GLY A 31 4.61 7.92 -5.34
C GLY A 31 5.93 7.69 -6.07
N LEU A 32 6.22 8.49 -7.09
CA LEU A 32 7.51 8.46 -7.81
C LEU A 32 8.64 8.84 -6.86
N MET A 33 8.46 9.89 -6.05
CA MET A 33 9.43 10.27 -5.03
C MET A 33 9.64 9.15 -4.01
N SER A 34 8.58 8.49 -3.54
CA SER A 34 8.68 7.33 -2.63
C SER A 34 9.41 6.13 -3.26
N LYS A 35 9.19 5.87 -4.55
CA LYS A 35 9.84 4.78 -5.28
C LYS A 35 11.30 5.09 -5.60
N LEU A 36 11.59 6.34 -5.99
CA LEU A 36 12.94 6.85 -6.22
C LEU A 36 13.75 6.83 -4.92
N ILE A 37 13.15 7.25 -3.79
CA ILE A 37 13.80 7.16 -2.48
C ILE A 37 14.14 5.70 -2.16
N ASN A 38 13.18 4.76 -2.23
CA ASN A 38 13.46 3.35 -1.93
C ASN A 38 14.48 2.69 -2.86
N GLN A 39 14.56 3.14 -4.12
CA GLN A 39 15.44 2.54 -5.13
C GLN A 39 16.85 3.13 -5.14
N TYR A 40 17.01 4.45 -4.93
CA TYR A 40 18.32 5.13 -4.99
C TYR A 40 18.94 5.34 -3.61
N PHE A 41 18.10 5.50 -2.58
CA PHE A 41 18.50 5.44 -1.18
C PHE A 41 17.70 4.33 -0.53
N PRO A 42 18.02 3.04 -0.81
CA PRO A 42 17.68 2.01 0.15
C PRO A 42 18.35 2.46 1.44
N GLU A 43 17.61 3.16 2.31
CA GLU A 43 17.88 3.06 3.72
C GLU A 43 17.95 1.55 3.90
N ALA A 44 19.17 1.06 4.17
CA ALA A 44 19.32 -0.17 4.90
C ALA A 44 18.30 0.00 5.99
N THR A 45 17.19 -0.73 5.88
CA THR A 45 16.08 -0.69 6.81
C THR A 45 16.79 -0.54 8.14
N PRO A 46 16.50 0.49 8.97
CA PRO A 46 16.93 0.38 10.34
C PRO A 46 16.35 -0.97 10.73
N VAL A 47 17.23 -1.97 10.85
CA VAL A 47 16.96 -3.29 11.40
C VAL A 47 16.24 -2.87 12.64
N ALA A 48 14.89 -2.93 12.62
CA ALA A 48 14.08 -2.12 13.52
C ALA A 48 14.63 -2.45 14.88
N LYS A 49 15.35 -1.47 15.46
CA LYS A 49 16.44 -1.73 16.40
C LYS A 49 15.86 -2.71 17.40
N LYS A 50 16.29 -3.98 17.32
CA LYS A 50 15.71 -5.07 18.09
C LYS A 50 15.49 -4.50 19.48
N PRO A 51 14.25 -4.27 19.94
CA PRO A 51 14.06 -3.94 21.32
C PRO A 51 14.53 -5.19 22.03
N SER A 52 15.73 -5.11 22.60
CA SER A 52 16.19 -6.09 23.57
C SER A 52 15.25 -5.93 24.75
N VAL A 53 14.09 -6.56 24.66
CA VAL A 53 13.21 -6.79 25.78
C VAL A 53 12.72 -8.22 25.67
N ALA A 54 12.86 -8.88 26.81
CA ALA A 54 12.57 -10.25 27.12
C ALA A 54 11.19 -10.74 26.60
N PRO A 55 10.93 -12.06 26.60
CA PRO A 55 9.93 -12.67 25.75
C PRO A 55 8.53 -12.32 26.24
N THR A 56 7.68 -11.81 25.36
CA THR A 56 6.23 -11.80 25.61
C THR A 56 5.51 -12.04 24.29
N THR A 57 5.10 -13.29 24.13
CA THR A 57 3.82 -13.78 23.63
C THR A 57 2.91 -12.78 22.90
N SER A 58 2.46 -13.23 21.72
CA SER A 58 1.14 -13.01 21.11
C SER A 58 1.07 -12.09 19.88
N ASN A 59 0.79 -12.72 18.73
CA ASN A 59 -0.26 -12.42 17.73
C ASN A 59 -0.43 -10.97 17.22
N SER A 60 -0.63 -10.66 15.93
CA SER A 60 -1.07 -11.45 14.78
C SER A 60 -1.02 -10.60 13.49
N ALA A 61 -0.96 -11.29 12.34
CA ALA A 61 -1.66 -10.98 11.08
C ALA A 61 -1.23 -9.78 10.20
N SER A 62 -0.41 -10.07 9.18
CA SER A 62 -0.75 -9.79 7.75
C SER A 62 0.39 -10.00 6.73
N ALA A 63 1.38 -10.82 7.06
CA ALA A 63 2.16 -11.51 6.04
C ALA A 63 2.04 -12.99 6.36
N THR A 64 1.54 -13.80 5.43
CA THR A 64 1.51 -15.26 5.55
C THR A 64 2.89 -15.72 5.97
N ASP A 65 3.01 -16.09 7.24
CA ASP A 65 4.27 -16.50 7.83
C ASP A 65 4.81 -17.65 6.96
N PRO A 66 6.03 -17.55 6.41
CA PRO A 66 6.64 -18.60 5.59
C PRO A 66 6.55 -19.97 6.25
N LYS A 67 6.55 -19.98 7.59
CA LYS A 67 6.37 -21.17 8.42
C LYS A 67 4.96 -21.79 8.31
N ILE A 68 3.91 -20.98 8.21
CA ILE A 68 2.54 -21.44 8.00
C ILE A 68 2.40 -22.05 6.60
N THR A 69 2.93 -21.41 5.56
CA THR A 69 2.94 -21.98 4.19
C THR A 69 3.73 -23.29 4.11
N ALA A 70 4.87 -23.39 4.81
CA ALA A 70 5.66 -24.61 4.87
C ALA A 70 4.91 -25.74 5.60
N ALA A 71 4.24 -25.42 6.71
CA ALA A 71 3.44 -26.38 7.47
C ALA A 71 2.24 -26.90 6.66
N ILE A 72 1.53 -26.03 5.94
CA ILE A 72 0.42 -26.42 5.05
C ILE A 72 0.94 -27.33 3.92
N THR A 73 2.06 -26.98 3.31
CA THR A 73 2.68 -27.80 2.24
C THR A 73 3.08 -29.18 2.75
N ALA A 74 3.69 -29.25 3.93
CA ALA A 74 4.07 -30.51 4.55
C ALA A 74 2.84 -31.39 4.88
N ALA A 75 1.77 -30.79 5.39
CA ALA A 75 0.53 -31.50 5.70
C ALA A 75 -0.14 -32.08 4.44
N ILE A 76 -0.19 -31.32 3.34
CA ILE A 76 -0.74 -31.80 2.05
C ILE A 76 0.10 -32.96 1.52
N HIS A 77 1.43 -32.83 1.55
CA HIS A 77 2.32 -33.88 1.07
C HIS A 77 2.18 -35.17 1.90
N GLN A 78 2.01 -35.05 3.22
CA GLN A 78 1.81 -36.20 4.10
C GLN A 78 0.46 -36.88 3.88
N HIS A 79 -0.61 -36.13 3.59
CA HIS A 79 -1.91 -36.72 3.28
C HIS A 79 -1.86 -37.49 1.95
N ARG A 80 -1.18 -36.97 0.93
CA ARG A 80 -1.14 -37.61 -0.39
C ARG A 80 -0.28 -38.89 -0.44
N ASN A 81 0.63 -39.05 0.51
CA ASN A 81 1.45 -40.25 0.67
C ASN A 81 0.85 -41.30 1.63
N ARG A 82 -0.38 -41.08 2.12
CA ARG A 82 -1.20 -42.07 2.83
C ARG A 82 -2.36 -42.49 1.95
#